data_AF-A0A6B3HNR3-F1
#
_entry.id   AF-A0A6B3HNR3-F1
#
_cell.length_a   1.000
_cell.length_b   1.000
_cell.length_c   1.000
_cell.angle_alpha   90.00
_cell.angle_beta   90.00
_cell.angle_gamma   90.00
#
_symmetry.space_group_name_H-M   'P 1'
#
loop_
_entity.id
_entity.type
_entity.pdbx_description
1 polymer ?
#
loop_
_entity_poly.entity_id
_entity_poly.type
_entity_poly.pdbx_seq_one_letter_code
_entity_poly.pdbx_strand_id
1 'polypeptide(L)'
;MHRHPAATPSEISELSRCSAVFIPADPSRTGLIAFWNPDGSTPPDAPGISSELIVVGADLRRRAVPALHLPVREALPVLTRARADGQASPATAFWGAAALLSLQFVARGLLLPGLSPTDQDAWRVGPLGAGDLERIRELAASMPPTAHATPLENGATADGPLLLPEPERLLRA
;
A
#
# COMPACT_ATOMS: atom_id res chain seq x y z
N MET A 1 -24.78 3.03 -12.03
CA MET A 1 -23.37 3.28 -12.37
C MET A 1 -22.83 4.28 -11.37
N HIS A 2 -22.00 3.86 -10.42
CA HIS A 2 -21.33 4.79 -9.51
C HIS A 2 -20.18 5.44 -10.28
N ARG A 3 -20.38 6.68 -10.69
CA ARG A 3 -19.36 7.47 -11.38
C ARG A 3 -18.46 8.06 -10.30
N HIS A 4 -17.38 7.35 -9.98
CA HIS A 4 -16.32 7.95 -9.17
C HIS A 4 -15.69 9.06 -10.01
N PRO A 5 -15.77 10.34 -9.61
CA PRO A 5 -15.03 11.38 -10.29
C PRO A 5 -13.55 10.97 -10.28
N ALA A 6 -12.91 10.99 -11.45
CA ALA A 6 -11.49 10.69 -11.53
C ALA A 6 -10.72 11.77 -10.77
N ALA A 7 -9.78 11.37 -9.93
CA ALA A 7 -8.91 12.31 -9.22
C ALA A 7 -8.26 13.28 -10.21
N THR A 8 -8.19 14.56 -9.84
CA THR A 8 -7.59 15.59 -10.68
C THR A 8 -6.07 15.41 -10.76
N PRO A 9 -5.41 15.82 -11.86
CA PRO A 9 -3.95 15.70 -11.96
C PRO A 9 -3.19 16.37 -10.81
N SER A 10 -3.71 17.47 -10.25
CA SER A 10 -3.17 18.12 -9.06
C SER A 10 -3.28 17.24 -7.81
N GLU A 11 -4.44 16.67 -7.53
CA GLU A 11 -4.64 15.75 -6.40
C GLU A 11 -3.67 14.56 -6.48
N ILE A 12 -3.49 14.01 -7.69
CA ILE A 12 -2.58 12.89 -7.90
C ILE A 12 -1.13 13.32 -7.65
N SER A 13 -0.72 14.49 -8.15
CA SER A 13 0.64 14.99 -7.94
C SER A 13 0.90 15.26 -6.45
N GLU A 14 -0.06 15.83 -5.72
CA GLU A 14 0.07 16.08 -4.29
C GLU A 14 0.13 14.77 -3.49
N LEU A 15 -0.78 13.81 -3.75
CA LEU A 15 -0.75 12.50 -3.09
C LEU A 15 0.50 11.69 -3.42
N SER A 16 1.08 11.85 -4.60
CA SER A 16 2.33 11.16 -4.96
C SER A 16 3.52 11.56 -4.08
N ARG A 17 3.48 12.79 -3.51
CA ARG A 17 4.50 13.32 -2.61
C ARG A 17 4.31 12.85 -1.16
N CYS A 18 3.11 12.46 -0.77
CA CYS A 18 2.86 11.80 0.51
C CYS A 18 3.57 10.43 0.54
N SER A 19 3.95 9.95 1.73
CA SER A 19 4.30 8.54 1.92
C SER A 19 3.04 7.67 1.82
N ALA A 20 3.19 6.39 1.47
CA ALA A 20 2.08 5.46 1.34
C ALA A 20 2.39 4.12 2.04
N VAL A 21 1.39 3.52 2.66
CA VAL A 21 1.44 2.15 3.20
C VAL A 21 0.21 1.37 2.74
N PHE A 22 0.39 0.10 2.40
CA PHE A 22 -0.72 -0.82 2.19
C PHE A 22 -1.20 -1.37 3.54
N ILE A 23 -2.52 -1.35 3.75
CA ILE A 23 -3.20 -1.92 4.91
C ILE A 23 -3.95 -3.15 4.39
N PRO A 24 -3.42 -4.36 4.64
CA PRO A 24 -4.08 -5.59 4.26
C PRO A 24 -5.44 -5.73 4.94
N ALA A 25 -6.37 -6.39 4.27
CA ALA A 25 -7.65 -6.76 4.82
C ALA A 25 -8.07 -8.12 4.28
N ASP A 26 -9.07 -8.71 4.92
CA ASP A 26 -9.66 -9.98 4.48
C ASP A 26 -11.16 -9.78 4.21
N PRO A 27 -11.65 -9.94 2.96
CA PRO A 27 -10.92 -10.36 1.75
C PRO A 27 -9.98 -9.28 1.20
N SER A 28 -8.90 -9.68 0.52
CA SER A 28 -7.85 -8.77 0.01
C SER A 28 -8.38 -7.57 -0.81
N ARG A 29 -9.53 -7.72 -1.49
CA ARG A 29 -10.21 -6.64 -2.24
C ARG A 29 -10.69 -5.46 -1.38
N THR A 30 -10.75 -5.60 -0.06
CA THR A 30 -11.13 -4.53 0.88
C THR A 30 -9.93 -3.80 1.47
N GLY A 31 -8.70 -4.19 1.11
CA GLY A 31 -7.48 -3.52 1.54
C GLY A 31 -7.42 -2.06 1.10
N LEU A 32 -6.64 -1.26 1.83
CA LEU A 32 -6.54 0.18 1.65
C LEU A 32 -5.09 0.61 1.42
N ILE A 33 -4.91 1.73 0.74
CA ILE A 33 -3.66 2.49 0.71
C ILE A 33 -3.87 3.72 1.58
N ALA A 34 -3.03 3.89 2.60
CA ALA A 34 -3.04 5.08 3.44
C ALA A 34 -1.89 6.02 3.02
N PHE A 35 -2.25 7.23 2.60
CA PHE A 35 -1.31 8.31 2.32
C PHE A 35 -1.10 9.15 3.58
N TRP A 36 0.15 9.40 3.95
CA TRP A 36 0.53 10.10 5.18
C TRP A 36 1.83 10.89 4.99
N ASN A 37 2.07 11.92 5.79
CA ASN A 37 3.30 12.70 5.72
C ASN A 37 4.26 12.35 6.88
N PRO A 38 5.54 12.05 6.62
CA PRO A 38 6.51 11.72 7.66
C PRO A 38 6.75 12.80 8.73
N ASP A 39 6.46 14.07 8.38
CA ASP A 39 6.52 15.21 9.29
C ASP A 39 5.27 15.37 10.17
N GLY A 40 4.25 14.52 9.98
CA GLY A 40 2.98 14.55 10.71
C GLY A 40 1.97 15.57 10.18
N SER A 41 2.29 16.28 9.10
CA SER A 41 1.33 17.20 8.46
C SER A 41 0.15 16.45 7.84
N THR A 42 -0.98 17.13 7.71
CA THR A 42 -2.18 16.55 7.10
C THR A 42 -1.97 16.33 5.60
N PRO A 43 -2.31 15.14 5.05
CA PRO A 43 -2.36 14.94 3.61
C PRO A 43 -3.32 15.92 2.91
N PRO A 44 -3.18 16.11 1.58
CA PRO A 44 -4.09 16.93 0.80
C PRO A 44 -5.56 16.51 0.98
N ASP A 45 -6.46 17.50 0.93
CA ASP A 45 -7.90 17.27 0.95
C ASP A 45 -8.35 16.69 -0.40
N ALA A 46 -8.39 15.36 -0.49
CA ALA A 46 -8.79 14.61 -1.67
C ALA A 46 -9.87 13.59 -1.29
N PRO A 47 -10.70 13.12 -2.25
CA PRO A 47 -11.73 12.13 -1.96
C PRO A 47 -11.15 10.88 -1.31
N GLY A 48 -11.65 10.51 -0.13
CA GLY A 48 -11.16 9.36 0.65
C GLY A 48 -11.67 9.38 2.08
N ILE A 49 -11.13 8.50 2.93
CA ILE A 49 -11.45 8.47 4.36
C ILE A 49 -10.26 9.04 5.14
N SER A 50 -10.46 10.23 5.72
CA SER A 50 -9.48 10.84 6.62
C SER A 50 -9.61 10.23 8.02
N SER A 51 -8.54 9.60 8.50
CA SER A 51 -8.46 9.07 9.86
C SER A 51 -7.00 8.99 10.33
N GLU A 52 -6.79 8.74 11.62
CA GLU A 52 -5.44 8.52 12.14
C GLU A 52 -4.86 7.18 11.66
N LEU A 53 -3.55 7.18 11.41
CA LEU A 53 -2.73 6.02 11.12
C LEU A 53 -1.66 5.92 12.20
N ILE A 54 -1.50 4.75 12.80
CA ILE A 54 -0.36 4.50 13.70
C ILE A 54 0.86 4.12 12.86
N VAL A 55 1.94 4.89 12.99
CA VAL A 55 3.21 4.63 12.30
C VAL A 55 4.37 4.60 13.29
N VAL A 56 5.43 3.89 12.92
CA VAL A 56 6.71 3.89 13.60
C VAL A 56 7.65 4.91 12.95
N GLY A 57 8.08 5.89 13.72
CA GLY A 57 9.08 6.87 13.29
C GLY A 57 10.49 6.29 13.20
N ALA A 58 11.41 7.05 12.60
CA ALA A 58 12.83 6.70 12.55
C ALA A 58 13.48 6.60 13.95
N ASP A 59 12.85 7.22 14.96
CA ASP A 59 13.21 7.11 16.38
C ASP A 59 12.64 5.84 17.05
N LEU A 60 12.05 4.93 16.28
CA LEU A 60 11.41 3.69 16.72
C LEU A 60 10.24 3.90 17.69
N ARG A 61 9.58 5.07 17.61
CA ARG A 61 8.40 5.39 18.42
C ARG A 61 7.13 5.34 17.60
N ARG A 62 6.06 4.80 18.22
CA ARG A 62 4.71 4.84 17.67
C ARG A 62 4.17 6.27 17.72
N ARG A 63 3.55 6.71 16.63
CA ARG A 63 2.88 8.01 16.53
C ARG A 63 1.58 7.83 15.75
N ALA A 64 0.52 8.44 16.25
CA ALA A 64 -0.69 8.66 15.46
C ALA A 64 -0.42 9.85 14.52
N VAL A 65 -0.60 9.65 13.22
CA VAL A 65 -0.49 10.70 12.21
C VAL A 65 -1.77 10.80 11.40
N PRO A 66 -2.15 11.99 10.90
CA PRO A 66 -3.25 12.11 9.96
C PRO A 66 -2.94 11.32 8.67
N ALA A 67 -3.91 10.57 8.17
CA ALA A 67 -3.80 9.83 6.93
C ALA A 67 -5.08 9.88 6.09
N LEU A 68 -4.90 9.84 4.77
CA LEU A 68 -5.99 9.68 3.80
C LEU A 68 -6.00 8.24 3.30
N HIS A 69 -7.09 7.53 3.55
CA HIS A 69 -7.27 6.14 3.18
C HIS A 69 -8.08 6.01 1.90
N LEU A 70 -7.50 5.35 0.90
CA LEU A 70 -8.13 5.06 -0.38
C LEU A 70 -8.26 3.55 -0.58
N PRO A 71 -9.40 3.04 -1.08
CA PRO A 71 -9.45 1.71 -1.68
C PRO A 71 -8.37 1.56 -2.74
N VAL A 72 -7.76 0.37 -2.87
CA VAL A 72 -6.68 0.13 -3.85
C VAL A 72 -7.07 0.61 -5.26
N ARG A 73 -8.32 0.37 -5.69
CA ARG A 73 -8.84 0.81 -7.00
C ARG A 73 -8.74 2.32 -7.22
N GLU A 74 -8.92 3.12 -6.16
CA GLU A 74 -8.89 4.59 -6.19
C GLU A 74 -7.45 5.11 -6.04
N ALA A 75 -6.57 4.35 -5.38
CA ALA A 75 -5.15 4.67 -5.26
C ALA A 75 -4.34 4.34 -6.54
N LEU A 76 -4.74 3.35 -7.33
CA LEU A 76 -4.02 2.88 -8.53
C LEU A 76 -3.58 4.01 -9.48
N PRO A 77 -4.42 5.00 -9.83
CA PRO A 77 -4.01 6.11 -10.68
C PRO A 77 -2.87 6.95 -10.06
N VAL A 78 -2.86 7.13 -8.74
CA VAL A 78 -1.76 7.83 -8.03
C VAL A 78 -0.49 6.99 -8.08
N LEU A 79 -0.58 5.72 -7.65
CA LEU A 79 0.56 4.81 -7.53
C LEU A 79 1.27 4.59 -8.88
N THR A 80 0.51 4.33 -9.95
CA THR A 80 1.07 4.04 -11.27
C THR A 80 1.80 5.24 -11.88
N ARG A 81 1.37 6.48 -11.59
CA ARG A 81 2.07 7.70 -12.00
C ARG A 81 3.26 8.03 -11.11
N ALA A 82 3.12 7.87 -9.79
CA ALA A 82 4.19 8.17 -8.82
C ALA A 82 5.47 7.38 -9.10
N ARG A 83 5.37 6.14 -9.60
CA ARG A 83 6.53 5.32 -9.97
C ARG A 83 7.50 6.02 -10.96
N ALA A 84 6.99 6.86 -11.84
CA ALA A 84 7.79 7.56 -12.85
C ALA A 84 8.10 9.02 -12.49
N ASP A 85 7.63 9.49 -11.33
CA ASP A 85 7.80 10.86 -10.88
C ASP A 85 9.01 10.97 -9.94
N GLY A 86 10.00 11.78 -10.33
CA GLY A 86 11.20 12.03 -9.51
C GLY A 86 10.92 12.83 -8.23
N GLN A 87 9.72 13.40 -8.08
CA GLN A 87 9.27 14.08 -6.86
C GLN A 87 8.41 13.20 -5.96
N ALA A 88 8.06 11.98 -6.39
CA ALA A 88 7.25 11.10 -5.56
C ALA A 88 8.00 10.65 -4.31
N SER A 89 7.26 10.42 -3.22
CA SER A 89 7.81 9.77 -2.04
C SER A 89 8.34 8.38 -2.41
N PRO A 90 9.51 7.95 -1.87
CA PRO A 90 10.04 6.62 -2.11
C PRO A 90 9.03 5.50 -1.80
N ALA A 91 8.22 5.65 -0.75
CA ALA A 91 7.21 4.66 -0.37
C ALA A 91 6.08 4.57 -1.41
N THR A 92 5.64 5.72 -1.93
CA THR A 92 4.59 5.77 -2.95
C THR A 92 5.09 5.27 -4.30
N ALA A 93 6.34 5.58 -4.67
CA ALA A 93 6.98 5.01 -5.84
C ALA A 93 7.14 3.48 -5.74
N PHE A 94 7.48 2.97 -4.54
CA PHE A 94 7.53 1.54 -4.24
C PHE A 94 6.17 0.87 -4.45
N TRP A 95 5.09 1.40 -3.87
CA TRP A 95 3.74 0.86 -4.07
C TRP A 95 3.25 1.00 -5.53
N GLY A 96 3.75 2.01 -6.26
CA GLY A 96 3.62 2.11 -7.70
C GLY A 96 4.31 0.99 -8.48
N ALA A 97 5.50 0.57 -8.05
CA ALA A 97 6.21 -0.59 -8.60
C ALA A 97 5.46 -1.89 -8.33
N ALA A 98 4.95 -2.06 -7.11
CA ALA A 98 4.10 -3.19 -6.73
C ALA A 98 2.83 -3.26 -7.59
N ALA A 99 2.13 -2.14 -7.76
CA ALA A 99 0.94 -2.06 -8.61
C ALA A 99 1.25 -2.47 -10.06
N LEU A 100 2.34 -1.97 -10.64
CA LEU A 100 2.74 -2.33 -12.00
C LEU A 100 3.09 -3.83 -12.12
N LEU A 101 3.85 -4.38 -11.18
CA LEU A 101 4.22 -5.80 -11.17
C LEU A 101 2.97 -6.68 -11.10
N SER A 102 2.02 -6.34 -10.20
CA SER A 102 0.74 -7.04 -10.08
C SER A 102 -0.07 -6.98 -11.38
N LEU A 103 -0.15 -5.81 -12.03
CA LEU A 103 -0.83 -5.66 -13.32
C LEU A 103 -0.18 -6.49 -14.44
N GLN A 104 1.15 -6.66 -14.42
CA GLN A 104 1.84 -7.54 -15.36
C GLN A 104 1.47 -9.02 -15.15
N PHE A 105 1.29 -9.46 -13.89
CA PHE A 105 0.79 -10.81 -13.61
C PHE A 105 -0.65 -10.99 -14.09
N VAL A 106 -1.51 -10.01 -13.86
CA VAL A 106 -2.90 -10.00 -14.36
C VAL A 106 -2.93 -10.07 -15.90
N ALA A 107 -2.12 -9.25 -16.57
CA ALA A 107 -2.04 -9.22 -18.04
C ALA A 107 -1.55 -10.55 -18.64
N ARG A 108 -0.77 -11.32 -17.88
CA ARG A 108 -0.33 -12.68 -18.24
C ARG A 108 -1.35 -13.78 -17.90
N GLY A 109 -2.49 -13.43 -17.34
CA GLY A 109 -3.52 -14.38 -16.93
C GLY A 109 -3.14 -15.21 -15.69
N LEU A 110 -2.20 -14.73 -14.88
CA LEU A 110 -1.77 -15.42 -13.65
C LEU A 110 -2.73 -15.11 -12.50
N LEU A 111 -4.00 -15.45 -12.66
CA LEU A 111 -5.04 -15.27 -11.66
C LEU A 111 -5.77 -16.59 -11.44
N LEU A 112 -5.87 -17.00 -10.18
CA LEU A 112 -6.59 -18.19 -9.77
C LEU A 112 -7.73 -17.79 -8.84
N PRO A 113 -8.95 -18.33 -9.05
CA PRO A 113 -10.00 -18.24 -8.06
C PRO A 113 -9.60 -19.06 -6.82
N GLY A 114 -10.07 -18.62 -5.66
CA GLY A 114 -9.84 -19.29 -4.40
C GLY A 114 -10.65 -18.67 -3.27
N LEU A 115 -10.26 -19.04 -2.06
CA LEU A 115 -10.84 -18.52 -0.83
C LEU A 115 -9.76 -17.78 -0.05
N SER A 116 -10.16 -16.72 0.62
CA SER A 116 -9.35 -16.01 1.58
C SER A 116 -9.30 -16.76 2.93
N PRO A 117 -8.47 -16.34 3.91
CA PRO A 117 -8.40 -16.99 5.21
C PRO A 117 -9.75 -17.10 5.96
N THR A 118 -10.65 -16.12 5.79
CA THR A 118 -12.02 -16.12 6.36
C THR A 118 -13.10 -16.65 5.39
N ASP A 119 -12.70 -17.51 4.45
CA ASP A 119 -13.61 -18.23 3.54
C ASP A 119 -14.43 -17.32 2.61
N GLN A 120 -13.87 -16.16 2.26
CA GLN A 120 -14.45 -15.24 1.28
C GLN A 120 -13.91 -15.54 -0.11
N ASP A 121 -14.74 -15.32 -1.14
CA ASP A 121 -14.33 -15.43 -2.54
C ASP A 121 -13.13 -14.52 -2.84
N ALA A 122 -12.06 -15.07 -3.41
CA ALA A 122 -10.84 -14.31 -3.66
C ALA A 122 -10.19 -14.68 -4.99
N TRP A 123 -9.47 -13.72 -5.55
CA TRP A 123 -8.54 -13.93 -6.65
C TRP A 123 -7.13 -13.82 -6.10
N ARG A 124 -6.29 -14.82 -6.37
CA ARG A 124 -4.87 -14.78 -6.01
C ARG A 124 -4.01 -14.81 -7.27
N VAL A 125 -2.87 -14.12 -7.20
CA VAL A 125 -1.87 -14.21 -8.26
C VAL A 125 -1.22 -15.60 -8.25
N GLY A 126 -1.15 -16.24 -9.42
CA GLY A 126 -0.42 -17.51 -9.59
C GLY A 126 -0.90 -18.37 -10.77
N PRO A 127 -0.23 -19.51 -11.02
CA PRO A 127 1.01 -19.94 -10.38
C PRO A 127 2.20 -19.05 -10.80
N LEU A 128 3.09 -18.74 -9.85
CA LEU A 128 4.26 -17.90 -10.09
C LEU A 128 5.50 -18.76 -10.41
N GLY A 129 6.20 -18.44 -11.50
CA GLY A 129 7.47 -19.07 -11.84
C GLY A 129 8.65 -18.51 -11.02
N ALA A 130 9.83 -19.15 -11.12
CA ALA A 130 11.02 -18.73 -10.39
C ALA A 130 11.40 -17.26 -10.64
N GLY A 131 11.35 -16.79 -11.89
CA GLY A 131 11.62 -15.39 -12.24
C GLY A 131 10.55 -14.42 -11.75
N ASP A 132 9.31 -14.86 -11.54
CA ASP A 132 8.28 -14.02 -10.94
C ASP A 132 8.50 -13.86 -9.44
N LEU A 133 8.86 -14.96 -8.76
CA LEU A 133 9.22 -14.95 -7.35
C LEU A 133 10.45 -14.09 -7.10
N GLU A 134 11.45 -14.12 -8.00
CA GLU A 134 12.64 -13.30 -7.85
C GLU A 134 12.33 -11.80 -7.94
N ARG A 135 11.51 -11.39 -8.92
CA ARG A 135 11.06 -9.99 -9.01
C ARG A 135 10.29 -9.53 -7.78
N ILE A 136 9.51 -10.41 -7.16
CA ILE A 136 8.81 -10.10 -5.90
C ILE A 136 9.82 -9.90 -4.76
N ARG A 137 10.83 -10.77 -4.64
CA ARG A 137 11.87 -10.65 -3.61
C ARG A 137 12.73 -9.41 -3.80
N GLU A 138 13.17 -9.14 -5.04
CA GLU A 138 13.92 -7.93 -5.38
C GLU A 138 13.12 -6.67 -5.02
N LEU A 139 11.83 -6.66 -5.36
CA LEU A 139 10.96 -5.56 -4.98
C LEU A 139 10.86 -5.45 -3.46
N ALA A 140 10.50 -6.52 -2.76
CA ALA A 140 10.38 -6.54 -1.30
C ALA A 140 11.66 -6.07 -0.58
N ALA A 141 12.84 -6.48 -1.05
CA ALA A 141 14.13 -6.05 -0.51
C ALA A 141 14.40 -4.55 -0.68
N SER A 142 13.76 -3.91 -1.66
CA SER A 142 13.83 -2.45 -1.89
C SER A 142 12.80 -1.64 -1.09
N MET A 143 11.93 -2.28 -0.31
CA MET A 143 10.83 -1.62 0.38
C MET A 143 11.34 -0.56 1.37
N PRO A 144 11.02 0.74 1.16
CA PRO A 144 11.43 1.78 2.09
C PRO A 144 10.80 1.59 3.46
N PRO A 145 11.45 1.97 4.58
CA PRO A 145 10.88 1.85 5.92
C PRO A 145 9.50 2.51 6.05
N THR A 146 9.30 3.67 5.42
CA THR A 146 8.02 4.39 5.45
C THR A 146 6.91 3.71 4.65
N ALA A 147 7.22 2.72 3.81
CA ALA A 147 6.25 1.94 3.05
C ALA A 147 5.58 0.81 3.85
N HIS A 148 6.14 0.47 5.02
CA HIS A 148 5.66 -0.56 5.95
C HIS A 148 5.80 -0.12 7.42
N ALA A 149 5.64 1.18 7.67
CA ALA A 149 5.82 1.76 9.01
C ALA A 149 4.65 1.49 9.96
N THR A 150 3.54 0.92 9.50
CA THR A 150 2.40 0.59 10.35
C THR A 150 2.69 -0.71 11.12
N PRO A 151 2.64 -0.71 12.46
CA PRO A 151 2.88 -1.91 13.24
C PRO A 151 1.78 -2.96 13.03
N LEU A 152 2.13 -4.23 13.16
CA LEU A 152 1.17 -5.33 13.19
C LEU A 152 0.19 -5.15 14.36
N GLU A 153 -1.07 -5.60 14.24
CA GLU A 153 -2.10 -5.44 15.29
C GLU A 153 -1.61 -5.90 16.68
N ASN A 154 -0.89 -7.02 16.72
CA ASN A 154 -0.30 -7.61 17.93
C ASN A 154 0.76 -6.69 18.58
N GLY A 155 1.40 -5.84 17.77
CA GLY A 155 2.37 -4.82 18.16
C GLY A 155 1.83 -3.39 18.12
N ALA A 156 0.52 -3.21 17.89
CA ALA A 156 -0.14 -1.91 17.92
C ALA A 156 -0.59 -1.51 19.34
N THR A 157 -0.61 -2.45 20.30
CA THR A 157 -0.83 -2.17 21.73
C THR A 157 0.34 -1.38 22.32
N ALA A 158 0.06 -0.40 23.17
CA ALA A 158 1.08 0.50 23.75
C ALA A 158 2.21 -0.27 24.46
N ASP A 159 1.87 -1.36 25.15
CA ASP A 159 2.80 -2.17 25.94
C ASP A 159 3.30 -3.44 25.22
N GLY A 160 2.84 -3.69 23.98
CA GLY A 160 3.25 -4.85 23.19
C GLY A 160 4.62 -4.65 22.51
N PRO A 161 5.28 -5.74 22.08
CA PRO A 161 6.51 -5.65 21.30
C PRO A 161 6.25 -4.90 19.99
N LEU A 162 7.18 -4.03 19.60
CA LEU A 162 7.08 -3.29 18.35
C LEU A 162 7.47 -4.19 17.16
N LEU A 163 6.47 -4.69 16.44
CA LEU A 163 6.66 -5.55 15.28
C LEU A 163 6.12 -4.86 14.03
N LEU A 164 6.98 -4.72 13.02
CA LEU A 164 6.60 -4.26 11.68
C LEU A 164 6.34 -5.46 10.75
N PRO A 165 5.51 -5.29 9.71
CA PRO A 165 5.31 -6.31 8.69
C PRO A 165 6.63 -6.70 8.01
N GLU A 166 6.80 -7.99 7.74
CA GLU A 166 7.89 -8.45 6.87
C GLU A 166 7.57 -8.04 5.42
N PRO A 167 8.52 -7.39 4.69
CA PRO A 167 8.25 -6.81 3.38
C PRO A 167 7.67 -7.76 2.34
N GLU A 168 8.21 -8.98 2.22
CA GLU A 168 7.72 -9.94 1.21
C GLU A 168 6.30 -10.44 1.54
N ARG A 169 6.01 -10.68 2.83
CA ARG A 169 4.65 -11.01 3.30
C ARG A 169 3.67 -9.87 3.05
N LEU A 170 4.04 -8.64 3.34
CA LEU A 170 3.16 -7.48 3.11
C LEU A 170 2.87 -7.27 1.63
N LEU A 171 3.88 -7.47 0.77
CA LEU A 171 3.73 -7.36 -0.68
C LEU A 171 2.80 -8.45 -1.27
N ARG A 172 2.64 -9.57 -0.57
CA ARG A 172 1.82 -10.72 -0.99
C ARG A 172 0.45 -10.79 -0.30
N ALA A 173 0.14 -9.85 0.59
CA ALA A 173 -1.07 -9.85 1.41
C ALA A 173 -2.34 -9.49 0.62
#